data_AF-A0A7D5MZ96-F1
#
_entry.id   AF-A0A7D5MZ96-F1
#
_cell.length_a   1.000
_cell.length_b   1.000
_cell.length_c   1.000
_cell.angle_alpha   90.00
_cell.angle_beta   90.00
_cell.angle_gamma   90.00
#
_symmetry.space_group_name_H-M   'P 1'
#
loop_
_entity.id
_entity.type
_entity.pdbx_description
1 polymer ?
#
loop_
_entity_poly.entity_id
_entity_poly.type
_entity_poly.pdbx_seq_one_letter_code
_entity_poly.pdbx_strand_id
1 'polypeptide(L)'
;MLLLEKALNLRILEIYNGNFSSINQATHLMSKIEILKLGKMTASCQSLINLINSLPQLRILEFENCQITGQLAKHGLLRTTKIRQLTFDDSIIQDVHFSITY
;
A
#
# COMPACT_ATOMS: atom_id res chain seq x y z
N MET A 1 0.92 10.61 16.78
CA MET A 1 -0.26 10.17 16.02
C MET A 1 -1.41 11.18 16.22
N LEU A 2 -1.30 12.39 15.65
CA LEU A 2 -2.29 13.49 15.83
C LEU A 2 -2.55 14.30 14.54
N LEU A 3 -1.74 14.09 13.49
CA LEU A 3 -1.84 14.84 12.22
C LEU A 3 -2.85 14.25 11.23
N LEU A 4 -3.06 12.93 11.23
CA LEU A 4 -3.97 12.27 10.27
C LEU A 4 -5.45 12.46 10.60
N GLU A 5 -5.84 12.55 11.88
CA GLU A 5 -7.24 12.75 12.29
C GLU A 5 -7.82 14.08 11.79
N LYS A 6 -6.98 15.11 11.60
CA LYS A 6 -7.40 16.42 11.08
C LYS A 6 -7.41 16.50 9.56
N ALA A 7 -6.87 15.50 8.85
CA ALA A 7 -6.72 15.49 7.40
C ALA A 7 -7.92 14.80 6.70
N LEU A 8 -9.15 15.12 7.12
CA LEU A 8 -10.40 14.48 6.68
C LEU A 8 -10.71 14.54 5.17
N ASN A 9 -9.93 15.31 4.40
CA ASN A 9 -10.05 15.46 2.95
C ASN A 9 -8.76 15.10 2.19
N LEU A 10 -7.79 14.47 2.86
CA LEU A 10 -6.57 14.06 2.21
C LEU A 10 -6.89 12.98 1.18
N ARG A 11 -6.51 13.22 -0.08
CA ARG A 11 -6.66 12.29 -1.21
C ARG A 11 -5.34 11.71 -1.66
N ILE A 12 -4.25 12.42 -1.38
CA ILE A 12 -2.88 12.05 -1.74
C ILE A 12 -2.08 11.99 -0.44
N LEU A 13 -1.45 10.85 -0.19
CA LEU A 13 -0.58 10.67 0.96
C LEU A 13 0.75 10.11 0.48
N GLU A 14 1.82 10.78 0.89
CA GLU A 14 3.19 10.36 0.61
C GLU A 14 3.89 10.12 1.94
N ILE A 15 4.47 8.93 2.11
CA ILE A 15 5.18 8.55 3.34
C ILE A 15 6.55 8.02 2.95
N TYR A 16 7.59 8.65 3.49
CA TYR A 16 8.98 8.30 3.24
C TYR A 16 9.69 7.91 4.54
N ASN A 17 10.66 6.99 4.47
CA ASN A 17 11.52 6.60 5.59
C ASN A 17 10.73 6.12 6.82
N GLY A 18 9.74 5.26 6.62
CA GLY A 18 8.90 4.75 7.70
C GLY A 18 8.81 3.22 7.72
N ASN A 19 8.00 2.73 8.65
CA ASN A 19 7.64 1.31 8.78
C ASN A 19 6.15 1.12 8.43
N PHE A 20 5.85 0.16 7.55
CA PHE A 20 4.48 -0.19 7.14
C PHE A 20 3.53 -0.56 8.29
N SER A 21 4.03 -1.18 9.36
CA SER A 21 3.19 -1.59 10.49
C SER A 21 2.52 -0.40 11.18
N SER A 22 3.22 0.73 11.25
CA SER A 22 2.68 1.97 11.80
C SER A 22 1.62 2.61 10.89
N ILE A 23 1.75 2.46 9.57
CA ILE A 23 0.75 2.92 8.61
C ILE A 23 -0.55 2.14 8.80
N ASN A 24 -0.46 0.80 8.91
CA ASN A 24 -1.63 -0.07 9.03
C ASN A 24 -2.54 0.29 10.21
N GLN A 25 -1.98 0.76 11.32
CA GLN A 25 -2.76 1.17 12.50
C GLN A 25 -3.58 2.46 12.25
N ALA A 26 -3.13 3.33 11.36
CA ALA A 26 -3.79 4.61 11.06
C ALA A 26 -4.79 4.55 9.88
N THR A 27 -4.98 3.37 9.28
CA THR A 27 -5.75 3.19 8.04
C THR A 27 -7.22 3.57 8.11
N HIS A 28 -7.84 3.40 9.28
CA HIS A 28 -9.21 3.83 9.53
C HIS A 28 -9.42 5.36 9.34
N LEU A 29 -8.35 6.15 9.42
CA LEU A 29 -8.36 7.60 9.22
C LEU A 29 -8.15 8.00 7.75
N MET A 30 -7.85 7.04 6.87
CA MET A 30 -7.40 7.26 5.49
C MET A 30 -8.46 6.89 4.44
N SER A 31 -9.75 6.96 4.81
CA SER A 31 -10.88 6.49 3.99
C SER A 31 -11.08 7.19 2.64
N LYS A 32 -10.49 8.37 2.45
CA LYS A 32 -10.57 9.17 1.22
C LYS A 32 -9.30 9.16 0.37
N ILE A 33 -8.27 8.41 0.77
CA ILE A 33 -7.02 8.34 0.00
C ILE A 33 -7.27 7.63 -1.33
N GLU A 34 -6.89 8.30 -2.41
CA GLU A 34 -6.94 7.81 -3.79
C GLU A 34 -5.55 7.52 -4.34
N ILE A 35 -4.53 8.26 -3.88
CA ILE A 35 -3.14 8.12 -4.27
C ILE A 35 -2.30 7.93 -3.01
N LEU A 36 -1.57 6.82 -2.96
CA LEU A 36 -0.64 6.51 -1.89
C LEU A 36 0.75 6.27 -2.47
N LYS A 37 1.73 7.06 -2.03
CA LYS A 37 3.14 6.86 -2.38
C LYS A 37 3.94 6.50 -1.14
N LEU A 38 4.70 5.44 -1.23
CA LEU A 38 5.48 4.88 -0.13
C LEU A 38 6.93 4.77 -0.56
N GLY A 39 7.82 5.43 0.17
CA GLY A 39 9.23 5.54 -0.18
C GLY A 39 10.17 5.05 0.91
N LYS A 40 11.21 4.30 0.54
CA LYS A 40 12.26 3.84 1.48
C LYS A 40 11.69 3.10 2.68
N MET A 41 10.80 2.15 2.41
CA MET A 41 10.08 1.39 3.43
C MET A 41 10.32 -0.11 3.31
N THR A 42 10.27 -0.82 4.42
CA THR A 42 10.29 -2.29 4.48
C THR A 42 8.89 -2.82 4.80
N ALA A 43 8.37 -3.76 4.00
CA ALA A 43 7.04 -4.34 4.17
C ALA A 43 7.04 -5.86 3.94
N SER A 44 6.10 -6.56 4.58
CA SER A 44 5.68 -7.86 4.09
C SER A 44 4.52 -7.71 3.09
N CYS A 45 4.40 -8.64 2.13
CA CYS A 45 3.26 -8.71 1.21
C CYS A 45 1.91 -8.72 1.94
N GLN A 46 1.82 -9.39 3.09
CA GLN A 46 0.61 -9.39 3.92
C GLN A 46 0.27 -7.99 4.47
N SER A 47 1.27 -7.24 4.91
CA SER A 47 1.07 -5.87 5.42
C SER A 47 0.55 -4.94 4.33
N LEU A 48 1.05 -5.12 3.10
CA LEU A 48 0.64 -4.38 1.92
C LEU A 48 -0.80 -4.71 1.50
N ILE A 49 -1.17 -6.00 1.52
CA ILE A 49 -2.55 -6.44 1.27
C ILE A 49 -3.53 -5.82 2.29
N ASN A 50 -3.17 -5.84 3.58
CA ASN A 50 -3.99 -5.25 4.63
C ASN A 50 -4.18 -3.74 4.42
N LEU A 51 -3.10 -3.04 4.07
CA LEU A 51 -3.13 -1.60 3.77
C LEU A 51 -4.07 -1.31 2.60
N ILE A 52 -3.92 -2.01 1.48
CA ILE A 52 -4.76 -1.77 0.31
C ILE A 52 -6.24 -2.03 0.64
N ASN A 53 -6.54 -3.13 1.33
CA ASN A 53 -7.91 -3.47 1.71
C ASN A 53 -8.55 -2.45 2.65
N SER A 54 -7.74 -1.72 3.40
CA SER A 54 -8.19 -0.67 4.31
C SER A 54 -8.42 0.70 3.65
N LEU A 55 -8.04 0.85 2.37
CA LEU A 55 -8.14 2.11 1.63
C LEU A 55 -9.18 1.97 0.48
N PRO A 56 -10.49 2.12 0.78
CA PRO A 56 -11.57 1.76 -0.15
C PRO A 56 -11.67 2.64 -1.38
N GLN A 57 -10.98 3.78 -1.41
CA GLN A 57 -10.92 4.71 -2.53
C GLN A 57 -9.59 4.69 -3.27
N LEU A 58 -8.63 3.83 -2.87
CA LEU A 58 -7.30 3.80 -3.47
C LEU A 58 -7.36 3.40 -4.94
N ARG A 59 -6.68 4.18 -5.78
CA ARG A 59 -6.61 4.00 -7.25
C ARG A 59 -5.17 3.91 -7.73
N ILE A 60 -4.26 4.64 -7.09
CA ILE A 60 -2.85 4.71 -7.46
C ILE A 60 -2.03 4.35 -6.23
N LEU A 61 -1.14 3.38 -6.38
CA LEU A 61 -0.20 2.94 -5.36
C LEU A 61 1.20 2.90 -5.95
N GLU A 62 2.10 3.68 -5.37
CA GLU A 62 3.48 3.80 -5.83
C GLU A 62 4.43 3.42 -4.69
N PHE A 63 5.37 2.54 -5.01
CA PHE A 63 6.48 2.17 -4.13
C PHE A 63 7.77 2.69 -4.74
N GLU A 64 8.54 3.43 -3.97
CA GLU A 64 9.85 3.97 -4.35
C GLU A 64 10.90 3.43 -3.39
N ASN A 65 11.91 2.73 -3.89
CA ASN A 65 13.01 2.21 -3.08
C ASN A 65 12.52 1.41 -1.84
N CYS A 66 11.48 0.61 -2.00
CA CYS A 66 10.91 -0.21 -0.94
C CYS A 66 11.45 -1.64 -0.98
N GLN A 67 11.57 -2.28 0.17
CA GLN A 67 11.89 -3.70 0.28
C GLN A 67 10.63 -4.45 0.71
N ILE A 68 10.08 -5.25 -0.21
CA ILE A 68 8.84 -6.00 0.00
C ILE A 68 9.17 -7.49 0.00
N THR A 69 8.84 -8.17 1.11
CA THR A 69 9.17 -9.58 1.31
C THR A 69 7.92 -10.46 1.46
N GLY A 70 8.04 -11.72 1.04
CA GLY A 70 7.02 -12.76 1.22
C GLY A 70 6.08 -12.95 0.04
N GLN A 71 5.20 -13.93 0.16
CA GLN A 71 4.38 -14.38 -0.97
C GLN A 71 3.11 -13.53 -1.12
N LEU A 72 2.91 -12.99 -2.33
CA LEU A 72 1.70 -12.25 -2.69
C LEU A 72 0.62 -13.24 -3.14
N ALA A 73 -0.23 -13.68 -2.20
CA ALA A 73 -1.30 -14.62 -2.55
C ALA A 73 -2.30 -13.97 -3.52
N LYS A 74 -2.60 -14.68 -4.62
CA LYS A 74 -3.50 -14.26 -5.73
C LYS A 74 -4.81 -13.61 -5.23
N HIS A 75 -5.38 -14.12 -4.14
CA HIS A 75 -6.64 -13.63 -3.57
C HIS A 75 -6.55 -12.29 -2.81
N GLY A 76 -5.36 -11.91 -2.34
CA GLY A 76 -5.14 -10.71 -1.54
C GLY A 76 -5.22 -9.42 -2.35
N LEU A 77 -4.70 -9.42 -3.58
CA LEU A 77 -4.77 -8.27 -4.48
C LEU A 77 -6.06 -8.23 -5.30
N LEU A 78 -6.63 -9.38 -5.66
CA LEU A 78 -7.80 -9.45 -6.54
C LEU A 78 -9.10 -8.89 -5.92
N ARG A 79 -9.17 -8.77 -4.58
CA ARG A 79 -10.29 -8.04 -3.93
C ARG A 79 -10.26 -6.54 -4.19
N THR A 80 -9.15 -6.01 -4.70
CA THR A 80 -8.86 -4.58 -4.80
C THR A 80 -9.15 -4.09 -6.22
N THR A 81 -10.36 -4.37 -6.73
CA THR A 81 -10.80 -4.07 -8.12
C THR A 81 -10.77 -2.58 -8.52
N LYS A 82 -10.29 -1.69 -7.65
CA LYS A 82 -10.18 -0.24 -7.89
C LYS A 82 -8.77 0.26 -8.17
N ILE A 83 -7.71 -0.50 -7.83
CA ILE A 83 -6.34 -0.09 -8.18
C ILE A 83 -6.21 -0.11 -9.69
N ARG A 84 -5.89 1.05 -10.25
CA ARG A 84 -5.66 1.25 -11.70
C ARG A 84 -4.19 1.30 -12.03
N GLN A 85 -3.36 1.68 -11.07
CA GLN A 85 -1.94 1.85 -11.24
C GLN A 85 -1.20 1.35 -10.00
N LEU A 86 -0.23 0.47 -10.25
CA LEU A 86 0.67 -0.09 -9.27
C LEU A 86 2.09 0.02 -9.83
N THR A 87 2.94 0.81 -9.19
CA THR A 87 4.32 1.04 -9.63
C THR A 87 5.30 0.62 -8.55
N PHE A 88 6.39 -0.02 -8.95
CA PHE A 88 7.52 -0.38 -8.10
C PHE A 88 8.79 0.21 -8.71
N ASP A 89 9.19 1.38 -8.24
CA ASP A 89 10.40 2.06 -8.67
C ASP A 89 11.54 1.76 -7.69
N ASP A 90 12.68 1.31 -8.20
CA ASP A 90 13.87 0.87 -7.44
C ASP A 90 13.56 -0.04 -6.22
N SER A 91 12.44 -0.76 -6.25
CA SER A 91 11.95 -1.56 -5.13
C SER A 91 12.38 -3.01 -5.28
N ILE A 92 12.89 -3.59 -4.21
CA ILE A 92 13.30 -4.99 -4.16
C ILE A 92 12.10 -5.81 -3.71
N ILE A 93 11.62 -6.68 -4.60
CA ILE A 93 10.51 -7.60 -4.32
C ILE A 93 11.07 -9.02 -4.30
N GLN A 94 11.08 -9.66 -3.12
CA GLN A 94 11.57 -11.04 -2.96
C GLN A 94 10.41 -12.02 -2.78
N ASP A 95 10.51 -13.20 -3.42
CA ASP A 95 9.55 -14.32 -3.33
C ASP A 95 8.11 -14.04 -3.81
N VAL A 96 7.96 -13.16 -4.80
CA VAL A 96 6.64 -12.86 -5.38
C VAL A 96 6.36 -13.73 -6.61
N HIS A 97 5.58 -14.79 -6.40
CA HIS A 97 4.95 -15.55 -7.48
C HIS A 97 3.66 -14.87 -7.94
N PHE A 98 3.71 -14.19 -9.09
CA PHE A 98 2.50 -13.74 -9.80
C PHE A 98 1.93 -14.90 -10.62
N SER A 99 0.96 -15.64 -10.08
CA SER A 99 0.21 -16.63 -10.87
C SER A 99 -1.03 -15.97 -11.50
N ILE A 100 -0.88 -15.45 -12.72
CA ILE A 100 -2.02 -15.04 -13.55
C ILE A 100 -2.54 -16.31 -14.23
N THR A 101 -3.76 -16.72 -13.89
CA THR A 101 -4.47 -17.80 -14.60
C THR A 101 -5.78 -17.19 -15.05
N TYR A 102 -5.98 -17.20 -16.36
CA TYR A 102 -7.16 -16.70 -17.08
C TYR A 102 -8.45 -17.37 -16.62
#